data_AF-A0A419G8E8-F1
#
_entry.id   AF-A0A419G8E8-F1
#
_cell.length_a   1.000
_cell.length_b   1.000
_cell.length_c   1.000
_cell.angle_alpha   90.00
_cell.angle_beta   90.00
_cell.angle_gamma   90.00
#
_symmetry.space_group_name_H-M   'P 1'
#
loop_
_entity.id
_entity.type
_entity.pdbx_description
1 polymer ?
#
loop_
_entity_poly.entity_id
_entity_poly.type
_entity_poly.pdbx_seq_one_letter_code
_entity_poly.pdbx_strand_id
1 'polypeptide(L)'
;MRNSTPHPIFTEDRTGQFLVEALVALGILVVGLLGILTLLTRSFALGRIVSDNNTATYLAAEGIEIVKNLIDANVIQGQSWLGGFTDGDFEVEYDVQVPAGVGQGGALVPYQDRFLTFDSATNLYGYTGFDTTKFKRLVRIELIPSGVVVDEVKVNSIISWTSGGGSFSVDLEDRFLNWRPTP
;
A
#
# COMPACT_ATOMS: atom_id res chain seq x y z
N MET A 1 -1.46 91.34 24.79
CA MET A 1 -2.22 90.16 24.33
C MET A 1 -1.33 89.43 23.33
N ARG A 2 -0.86 88.19 23.47
CA ARG A 2 -1.07 87.05 24.39
C ARG A 2 0.32 86.47 24.74
N ASN A 3 0.49 86.00 25.97
CA ASN A 3 1.69 85.28 26.42
C ASN A 3 1.53 83.79 26.05
N SER A 4 2.39 83.24 25.20
CA SER A 4 2.39 81.81 24.86
C SER A 4 3.47 81.10 25.66
N THR A 5 3.08 80.34 26.68
CA THR A 5 3.99 79.48 27.43
C THR A 5 4.35 78.24 26.59
N PRO A 6 5.63 77.84 26.51
CA PRO A 6 6.03 76.62 25.84
C PRO A 6 5.55 75.40 26.63
N HIS A 7 4.81 74.50 25.98
CA HIS A 7 4.44 73.20 26.55
C HIS A 7 5.65 72.25 26.49
N PRO A 8 6.01 71.58 27.59
CA PRO A 8 7.07 70.58 27.56
C PRO A 8 6.65 69.39 26.69
N ILE A 9 7.49 69.03 25.72
CA ILE A 9 7.32 67.81 24.95
C ILE A 9 7.90 66.68 25.81
N PHE A 10 7.03 65.85 26.38
CA PHE A 10 7.44 64.60 27.01
C PHE A 10 7.93 63.65 25.91
N THR A 11 9.24 63.46 25.77
CA THR A 11 9.78 62.33 25.01
C THR A 11 9.65 61.08 25.87
N GLU A 12 8.66 60.24 25.59
CA GLU A 12 8.49 58.95 26.26
C GLU A 12 9.67 58.02 25.91
N ASP A 13 10.38 57.52 26.91
CA ASP A 13 11.41 56.49 26.74
C ASP A 13 10.75 55.14 26.39
N ARG A 14 10.80 54.77 25.11
CA ARG A 14 10.17 53.55 24.56
C ARG A 14 10.99 52.27 24.79
N THR A 15 12.15 52.37 25.43
CA THR A 15 13.13 51.28 25.60
C THR A 15 12.57 50.08 26.36
N GLY A 16 11.72 50.32 27.37
CA GLY A 16 11.01 49.25 28.09
C GLY A 16 9.90 48.58 27.25
N GLN A 17 9.26 49.33 26.34
CA GLN A 17 8.24 48.81 25.43
C GLN A 17 8.86 47.91 24.34
N PHE A 18 10.05 48.26 23.83
CA PHE A 18 10.76 47.45 22.83
C PHE A 18 11.12 46.04 23.31
N LEU A 19 11.54 45.87 24.58
CA LEU A 19 11.85 44.54 25.14
C LEU A 19 10.60 43.65 25.24
N VAL A 20 9.50 44.23 25.69
CA VAL A 20 8.22 43.50 25.81
C VAL A 20 7.68 43.16 24.41
N GLU A 21 7.77 44.08 23.44
CA GLU A 21 7.37 43.85 22.05
C GLU A 21 8.19 42.73 21.40
N ALA A 22 9.52 42.73 21.58
CA ALA A 22 10.39 41.68 21.07
C ALA A 22 10.08 40.30 21.70
N LEU A 23 9.77 40.29 23.01
CA LEU A 23 9.41 39.06 23.72
C LEU A 23 8.07 38.51 23.23
N VAL A 24 7.07 39.38 23.01
CA VAL A 24 5.78 39.00 22.44
C VAL A 24 5.94 38.50 21.01
N ALA A 25 6.72 39.21 20.17
CA ALA A 25 7.00 38.82 18.80
C ALA A 25 7.70 37.46 18.72
N LEU A 26 8.70 37.21 19.57
CA LEU A 26 9.37 35.92 19.66
C LEU A 26 8.41 34.82 20.15
N GLY A 27 7.53 35.13 21.10
CA GLY A 27 6.51 34.21 21.58
C GLY A 27 5.57 33.75 20.46
N ILE A 28 5.06 34.69 19.66
CA ILE A 28 4.21 34.38 18.49
C ILE A 28 5.00 33.55 17.46
N LEU A 29 6.28 33.89 17.23
CA LEU A 29 7.15 33.16 16.30
C LEU A 29 7.35 31.70 16.74
N VAL A 30 7.63 31.47 18.03
CA VAL A 30 7.83 30.11 18.56
C VAL A 30 6.55 29.29 18.44
N VAL A 31 5.39 29.84 18.79
CA VAL A 31 4.09 29.16 18.64
C VAL A 31 3.83 28.82 17.16
N GLY A 32 4.09 29.77 16.25
CA GLY A 32 3.96 29.53 14.81
C GLY A 32 4.88 28.42 14.31
N LEU A 33 6.15 28.43 14.73
CA LEU A 33 7.14 27.42 14.34
C LEU A 33 6.76 26.02 14.84
N LEU A 34 6.27 25.90 16.08
CA LEU A 34 5.79 24.63 16.64
C LEU A 34 4.58 24.09 15.87
N GLY A 35 3.67 24.97 15.45
CA GLY A 35 2.54 24.62 14.60
C GLY A 35 2.98 24.00 13.28
N ILE A 36 3.94 24.65 12.59
CA ILE A 36 4.51 24.17 11.32
C ILE A 36 5.19 22.81 11.51
N LEU A 37 6.02 22.66 12.54
CA LEU A 37 6.74 21.40 12.81
C LEU A 37 5.78 20.23 13.09
N THR A 38 4.68 20.51 13.82
CA THR A 38 3.64 19.52 14.10
C THR A 38 2.96 19.06 12.81
N LEU A 39 2.63 19.98 11.90
CA LEU A 39 2.04 19.65 10.61
C LEU A 39 3.00 18.83 9.76
N LEU A 40 4.28 19.23 9.66
CA LEU A 40 5.29 18.49 8.89
C LEU A 40 5.45 17.04 9.38
N THR A 41 5.50 16.84 10.70
CA THR A 41 5.61 15.51 11.29
C THR A 41 4.42 14.63 10.91
N ARG A 42 3.20 15.19 10.95
CA ARG A 42 1.98 14.49 10.53
C ARG A 42 1.97 14.20 9.03
N SER A 43 2.41 15.14 8.19
CA SER A 43 2.50 14.96 6.75
C SER A 43 3.44 13.82 6.36
N PHE A 44 4.60 13.68 7.01
CA PHE A 44 5.50 12.56 6.75
C PHE A 44 4.92 11.22 7.19
N ALA A 45 4.23 11.18 8.34
CA ALA A 45 3.54 9.97 8.78
C ALA A 45 2.46 9.54 7.78
N LEU A 46 1.65 10.48 7.31
CA LEU A 46 0.62 10.21 6.30
C LEU A 46 1.24 9.76 4.96
N GLY A 47 2.35 10.39 4.55
CA GLY A 47 3.07 10.02 3.33
C GLY A 47 3.52 8.56 3.33
N ARG A 48 4.00 8.05 4.47
CA ARG A 48 4.35 6.62 4.61
C ARG A 48 3.13 5.71 4.46
N ILE A 49 2.01 6.05 5.10
CA ILE A 49 0.76 5.28 5.00
C ILE A 49 0.28 5.22 3.54
N VAL A 50 0.30 6.35 2.83
CA VAL A 50 -0.10 6.41 1.41
C VAL A 50 0.84 5.57 0.54
N SER A 51 2.15 5.67 0.76
CA SER A 51 3.14 4.86 0.04
C SER A 51 2.93 3.35 0.26
N ASP A 52 2.66 2.95 1.50
CA ASP A 52 2.38 1.57 1.86
C ASP A 52 1.11 1.07 1.18
N ASN A 53 0.05 1.89 1.19
CA ASN A 53 -1.22 1.56 0.58
C ASN A 53 -1.11 1.41 -0.94
N ASN A 54 -0.33 2.27 -1.61
CA ASN A 54 -0.06 2.14 -3.04
C ASN A 54 0.69 0.84 -3.34
N THR A 55 1.72 0.53 -2.56
CA THR A 55 2.49 -0.72 -2.71
C THR A 55 1.59 -1.94 -2.54
N ALA A 56 0.79 -1.97 -1.48
CA ALA A 56 -0.17 -3.05 -1.23
C ALA A 56 -1.22 -3.17 -2.33
N THR A 57 -1.68 -2.05 -2.90
CA THR A 57 -2.64 -2.06 -4.02
C THR A 57 -2.03 -2.67 -5.28
N TYR A 58 -0.79 -2.33 -5.62
CA TYR A 58 -0.09 -2.94 -6.76
C TYR A 58 0.21 -4.42 -6.54
N LEU A 59 0.62 -4.80 -5.33
CA LEU A 59 0.81 -6.21 -4.95
C LEU A 59 -0.49 -7.03 -5.01
N ALA A 60 -1.61 -6.42 -4.61
CA ALA A 60 -2.92 -7.04 -4.72
C ALA A 60 -3.29 -7.26 -6.19
N ALA A 61 -3.13 -6.23 -7.03
CA ALA A 61 -3.39 -6.32 -8.46
C ALA A 61 -2.51 -7.37 -9.15
N GLU A 62 -1.21 -7.42 -8.79
CA GLU A 62 -0.28 -8.44 -9.27
C GLU A 62 -0.76 -9.85 -8.91
N GLY A 63 -1.27 -10.08 -7.69
CA GLY A 63 -1.82 -11.38 -7.29
C GLY A 63 -2.97 -11.85 -8.20
N ILE A 64 -3.86 -10.94 -8.60
CA ILE A 64 -4.94 -11.23 -9.56
C ILE A 64 -4.35 -11.53 -10.96
N GLU A 65 -3.36 -10.75 -11.39
CA GLU A 65 -2.71 -10.93 -12.69
C GLU A 65 -1.99 -12.28 -12.79
N ILE A 66 -1.32 -12.72 -11.73
CA ILE A 66 -0.67 -14.05 -11.68
C ILE A 66 -1.73 -15.15 -11.87
N VAL A 67 -2.87 -15.06 -11.18
CA VAL A 67 -3.97 -16.02 -11.35
C VAL A 67 -4.55 -15.97 -12.76
N LYS A 68 -4.74 -14.78 -13.34
CA LYS A 68 -5.19 -14.64 -14.73
C LYS A 68 -4.22 -15.29 -15.70
N ASN A 69 -2.92 -15.05 -15.54
CA ASN A 69 -1.86 -15.61 -16.38
C ASN A 69 -1.85 -17.15 -16.32
N LEU A 70 -2.09 -17.73 -15.14
CA LEU A 70 -2.27 -19.17 -14.97
C LEU A 70 -3.48 -19.73 -15.75
N ILE A 71 -4.63 -19.05 -15.66
CA ILE A 71 -5.85 -19.43 -16.40
C ILE A 71 -5.59 -19.34 -17.91
N ASP A 72 -5.00 -18.24 -18.37
CA ASP A 72 -4.70 -18.03 -19.79
C ASP A 72 -3.68 -19.05 -20.30
N ALA A 73 -2.67 -19.40 -19.50
CA ALA A 73 -1.69 -20.44 -19.82
C ALA A 73 -2.37 -21.81 -20.01
N ASN A 74 -3.29 -22.19 -19.12
CA ASN A 74 -4.08 -23.41 -19.26
C ASN A 74 -4.86 -23.46 -20.58
N VAL A 75 -5.55 -22.36 -20.92
CA VAL A 75 -6.32 -22.23 -22.16
C VAL A 75 -5.43 -22.36 -23.39
N ILE A 76 -4.27 -21.70 -23.40
CA ILE A 76 -3.30 -21.75 -24.52
C ILE A 76 -2.74 -23.16 -24.70
N GLN A 77 -2.54 -23.90 -23.60
CA GLN A 77 -2.03 -25.28 -23.62
C GLN A 77 -3.10 -26.33 -23.91
N GLY A 78 -4.36 -25.92 -24.11
CA GLY A 78 -5.48 -26.83 -24.37
C GLY A 78 -5.86 -27.69 -23.15
N GLN A 79 -5.47 -27.27 -21.94
CA GLN A 79 -5.90 -27.88 -20.69
C GLN A 79 -7.29 -27.35 -20.29
N SER A 80 -7.89 -27.93 -19.25
CA SER A 80 -9.01 -27.27 -18.56
C SER A 80 -8.58 -25.86 -18.14
N TRP A 81 -9.41 -24.84 -18.39
CA TRP A 81 -9.07 -23.44 -18.07
C TRP A 81 -8.72 -23.24 -16.58
N LEU A 82 -9.29 -24.07 -15.70
CA LEU A 82 -9.00 -24.16 -14.27
C LEU A 82 -8.14 -25.37 -13.88
N GLY A 83 -7.36 -25.91 -14.82
CA GLY A 83 -6.40 -26.98 -14.53
C GLY A 83 -5.48 -26.58 -13.38
N GLY A 84 -5.48 -27.37 -12.30
CA GLY A 84 -4.67 -27.11 -11.10
C GLY A 84 -5.27 -26.13 -10.10
N PHE A 85 -6.47 -25.59 -10.34
CA PHE A 85 -7.18 -24.74 -9.39
C PHE A 85 -8.10 -25.54 -8.47
N THR A 86 -8.13 -25.17 -7.20
CA THR A 86 -9.12 -25.64 -6.21
C THR A 86 -9.56 -24.47 -5.36
N ASP A 87 -10.73 -24.59 -4.72
CA ASP A 87 -11.14 -23.68 -3.65
C ASP A 87 -10.05 -23.63 -2.57
N GLY A 88 -9.65 -22.43 -2.13
CA GLY A 88 -8.65 -22.30 -1.06
C GLY A 88 -7.88 -20.98 -1.04
N ASP A 89 -6.95 -20.91 -0.09
CA ASP A 89 -6.06 -19.76 0.12
C ASP A 89 -4.63 -20.14 -0.26
N PHE A 90 -3.99 -19.29 -1.06
CA PHE A 90 -2.70 -19.56 -1.69
C PHE A 90 -1.72 -18.40 -1.55
N GLU A 91 -0.44 -18.74 -1.60
CA GLU A 91 0.66 -17.85 -1.95
C GLU A 91 0.99 -18.05 -3.43
N VAL A 92 1.16 -16.95 -4.16
CA VAL A 92 1.49 -16.94 -5.58
C VAL A 92 2.70 -16.05 -5.82
N GLU A 93 3.49 -16.31 -6.85
CA GLU A 93 4.58 -15.43 -7.33
C GLU A 93 4.78 -15.62 -8.83
N TYR A 94 5.40 -14.65 -9.51
CA TYR A 94 5.60 -14.71 -10.96
C TYR A 94 6.57 -15.84 -11.39
N ASP A 95 7.52 -16.19 -10.52
CA ASP A 95 8.62 -17.11 -10.83
C ASP A 95 8.64 -18.33 -9.90
N VAL A 96 7.70 -19.25 -10.09
CA VAL A 96 7.93 -20.64 -9.69
C VAL A 96 8.28 -21.40 -10.95
N GLN A 97 9.48 -21.97 -10.99
CA GLN A 97 9.84 -23.00 -11.96
C GLN A 97 8.91 -24.19 -11.76
N VAL A 98 7.78 -24.19 -12.47
CA VAL A 98 6.83 -25.29 -12.42
C VAL A 98 7.45 -26.47 -13.17
N PRO A 99 7.47 -27.69 -12.60
CA PRO A 99 7.94 -28.87 -13.31
C PRO A 99 7.24 -29.01 -14.67
N ALA A 100 7.98 -29.42 -15.69
CA ALA A 100 7.46 -29.59 -17.05
C ALA A 100 6.17 -30.44 -17.05
N GLY A 101 5.07 -29.87 -17.53
CA GLY A 101 3.76 -30.52 -17.59
C GLY A 101 2.66 -29.86 -16.72
N VAL A 102 3.03 -28.89 -15.89
CA VAL A 102 2.10 -27.94 -15.26
C VAL A 102 2.32 -26.59 -15.93
N GLY A 103 1.26 -25.85 -16.26
CA GLY A 103 1.34 -24.63 -17.06
C GLY A 103 2.42 -23.65 -16.58
N GLN A 104 3.12 -22.98 -17.50
CA GLN A 104 4.07 -21.93 -17.14
C GLN A 104 3.28 -20.69 -16.69
N GLY A 105 3.59 -20.22 -15.49
CA GLY A 105 2.82 -19.25 -14.69
C GLY A 105 2.82 -19.80 -13.27
N GLY A 106 3.25 -19.03 -12.27
CA GLY A 106 3.69 -19.55 -10.96
C GLY A 106 2.77 -20.57 -10.27
N ALA A 107 3.32 -21.43 -9.42
CA ALA A 107 2.54 -22.45 -8.73
C ALA A 107 1.63 -21.83 -7.66
N LEU A 108 0.40 -22.33 -7.57
CA LEU A 108 -0.44 -22.12 -6.39
C LEU A 108 0.14 -22.92 -5.23
N VAL A 109 0.79 -22.24 -4.29
CA VAL A 109 1.31 -22.84 -3.08
C VAL A 109 0.29 -22.59 -1.97
N PRO A 110 -0.09 -23.58 -1.14
CA PRO A 110 -1.00 -23.32 -0.01
C PRO A 110 -0.51 -22.17 0.87
N TYR A 111 -1.43 -21.35 1.37
CA TYR A 111 -1.08 -20.20 2.19
C TYR A 111 -0.28 -20.60 3.44
N GLN A 112 0.89 -19.99 3.62
CA GLN A 112 1.82 -20.28 4.72
C GLN A 112 2.04 -19.10 5.66
N ASP A 113 1.31 -17.99 5.46
CA ASP A 113 1.42 -16.79 6.27
C ASP A 113 2.83 -16.16 6.24
N ARG A 114 3.52 -16.28 5.10
CA ARG A 114 4.89 -15.75 4.92
C ARG A 114 4.87 -14.28 4.49
N PHE A 115 5.89 -13.56 4.95
CA PHE A 115 6.18 -12.22 4.44
C PHE A 115 6.73 -12.32 3.01
N LEU A 116 6.31 -11.39 2.16
CA LEU A 116 6.94 -11.18 0.87
C LEU A 116 8.36 -10.65 1.08
N THR A 117 9.26 -11.14 0.26
CA THR A 117 10.62 -10.64 0.07
C THR A 117 10.65 -9.73 -1.14
N PHE A 118 11.53 -8.73 -1.12
CA PHE A 118 11.85 -7.90 -2.26
C PHE A 118 13.23 -8.28 -2.78
N ASP A 119 13.32 -8.50 -4.08
CA ASP A 119 14.60 -8.71 -4.75
C ASP A 119 15.01 -7.43 -5.48
N SER A 120 16.07 -6.78 -5.00
CA SER A 120 16.61 -5.55 -5.60
C SER A 120 17.24 -5.75 -6.99
N ALA A 121 17.61 -6.99 -7.37
CA ALA A 121 18.17 -7.27 -8.69
C ALA A 121 17.08 -7.28 -9.78
N THR A 122 15.92 -7.87 -9.47
CA THR A 122 14.78 -7.97 -10.40
C THR A 122 13.72 -6.88 -10.16
N ASN A 123 13.76 -6.19 -9.02
CA ASN A 123 12.72 -5.29 -8.52
C ASN A 123 11.35 -5.95 -8.37
N LEU A 124 11.34 -7.25 -8.03
CA LEU A 124 10.11 -8.03 -7.87
C LEU A 124 9.86 -8.38 -6.40
N TYR A 125 8.58 -8.56 -6.07
CA TYR A 125 8.15 -9.12 -4.81
C TYR A 125 7.85 -10.61 -4.99
N GLY A 126 8.29 -11.43 -4.04
CA GLY A 126 8.09 -12.87 -4.08
C GLY A 126 8.48 -13.53 -2.77
N TYR A 127 8.82 -14.80 -2.81
CA TYR A 127 9.20 -15.60 -1.64
C TYR A 127 10.63 -16.13 -1.68
N THR A 128 11.40 -15.74 -2.71
CA THR A 128 12.78 -16.23 -2.97
C THR A 128 13.86 -15.15 -2.86
N GLY A 129 13.49 -13.90 -2.56
CA GLY A 129 14.42 -12.77 -2.39
C GLY A 129 15.10 -12.70 -1.02
N PHE A 130 15.92 -11.67 -0.81
CA PHE A 130 16.75 -11.50 0.39
C PHE A 130 16.19 -10.50 1.39
N ASP A 131 15.45 -9.48 0.93
CA ASP A 131 14.96 -8.40 1.79
C ASP A 131 13.52 -8.64 2.21
N THR A 132 13.31 -9.17 3.42
CA THR A 132 11.97 -9.39 3.97
C THR A 132 11.22 -8.06 4.12
N THR A 133 10.02 -7.99 3.55
CA THR A 133 9.13 -6.84 3.64
C THR A 133 8.09 -7.02 4.74
N LYS A 134 7.29 -5.98 5.00
CA LYS A 134 6.17 -6.04 5.96
C LYS A 134 4.88 -6.61 5.37
N PHE A 135 4.84 -6.86 4.06
CA PHE A 135 3.63 -7.25 3.36
C PHE A 135 3.49 -8.78 3.37
N LYS A 136 2.28 -9.26 3.60
CA LYS A 136 1.88 -10.66 3.38
C LYS A 136 0.80 -10.69 2.31
N ARG A 137 0.88 -11.67 1.42
CA ARG A 137 -0.10 -11.88 0.35
C ARG A 137 -0.85 -13.18 0.56
N LEU A 138 -2.18 -13.09 0.55
CA LEU A 138 -3.11 -14.22 0.49
C LEU A 138 -3.93 -14.07 -0.79
N VAL A 139 -3.92 -15.09 -1.64
CA VAL A 139 -4.80 -15.18 -2.81
C VAL A 139 -5.84 -16.24 -2.53
N ARG A 140 -7.10 -15.82 -2.38
CA ARG A 140 -8.25 -16.70 -2.20
C ARG A 140 -8.90 -16.97 -3.53
N ILE A 141 -9.17 -18.24 -3.78
CA ILE A 141 -9.81 -18.75 -5.00
C ILE A 141 -11.10 -19.44 -4.60
N GLU A 142 -12.20 -19.04 -5.25
CA GLU A 142 -13.54 -19.59 -5.08
C GLU A 142 -14.09 -20.00 -6.45
N LEU A 143 -14.38 -21.29 -6.64
CA LEU A 143 -14.93 -21.88 -7.86
C LEU A 143 -16.46 -21.85 -7.82
N ILE A 144 -17.09 -21.31 -8.87
CA ILE A 144 -18.53 -21.03 -8.92
C ILE A 144 -19.15 -21.65 -10.19
N PRO A 145 -20.13 -22.57 -10.06
CA PRO A 145 -20.48 -23.35 -8.86
C PRO A 145 -19.39 -24.38 -8.53
N SER A 146 -19.15 -24.63 -7.24
CA SER A 146 -18.11 -25.59 -6.83
C SER A 146 -18.46 -27.02 -7.28
N GLY A 147 -17.49 -27.72 -7.89
CA GLY A 147 -17.48 -29.18 -8.09
C GLY A 147 -18.31 -29.79 -9.23
N VAL A 148 -19.05 -29.02 -10.03
CA VAL A 148 -19.88 -29.56 -11.14
C VAL A 148 -19.29 -29.22 -12.51
N VAL A 149 -19.59 -28.02 -12.98
CA VAL A 149 -19.02 -27.39 -14.16
C VAL A 149 -18.81 -25.96 -13.70
N VAL A 150 -17.55 -25.58 -13.53
CA VAL A 150 -17.20 -24.26 -13.03
C VAL A 150 -17.20 -23.31 -14.21
N ASP A 151 -18.12 -22.35 -14.17
CA ASP A 151 -18.27 -21.32 -15.20
C ASP A 151 -17.62 -20.00 -14.79
N GLU A 152 -17.33 -19.86 -13.49
CA GLU A 152 -16.76 -18.66 -12.90
C GLU A 152 -15.74 -19.03 -11.83
N VAL A 153 -14.62 -18.31 -11.78
CA VAL A 153 -13.72 -18.29 -10.62
C VAL A 153 -13.66 -16.89 -10.06
N LYS A 154 -13.92 -16.76 -8.77
CA LYS A 154 -13.73 -15.54 -8.01
C LYS A 154 -12.35 -15.58 -7.35
N VAL A 155 -11.62 -14.49 -7.47
CA VAL A 155 -10.24 -14.35 -6.96
C VAL A 155 -10.17 -13.11 -6.09
N ASN A 156 -9.82 -13.28 -4.81
CA ASN A 156 -9.47 -12.18 -3.92
C ASN A 156 -7.97 -12.19 -3.67
N SER A 157 -7.30 -11.09 -3.99
CA SER A 157 -5.89 -10.88 -3.65
C SER A 157 -5.81 -9.89 -2.50
N ILE A 158 -5.42 -10.41 -1.34
CA ILE A 158 -5.45 -9.72 -0.06
C ILE A 158 -4.02 -9.50 0.40
N ILE A 159 -3.64 -8.22 0.52
CA ILE A 159 -2.36 -7.80 1.06
C ILE A 159 -2.56 -7.25 2.46
N SER A 160 -1.84 -7.77 3.45
CA SER A 160 -1.88 -7.29 4.83
C SER A 160 -0.49 -6.83 5.30
N TRP A 161 -0.46 -5.79 6.13
CA TRP A 161 0.77 -5.26 6.72
C TRP A 161 0.51 -4.48 8.00
N THR A 162 1.57 -4.19 8.75
CA THR A 162 1.54 -3.29 9.92
C THR A 162 2.37 -2.03 9.68
N SER A 163 1.85 -0.87 10.06
CA SER A 163 2.55 0.42 9.95
C SER A 163 2.17 1.35 11.10
N GLY A 164 3.14 1.97 11.77
CA GLY A 164 2.87 2.93 12.86
C GLY A 164 2.02 2.38 14.02
N GLY A 165 2.05 1.07 14.28
CA GLY A 165 1.25 0.39 15.31
C GLY A 165 -0.17 0.01 14.89
N GLY A 166 -0.60 0.36 13.68
CA GLY A 166 -1.86 -0.10 13.08
C GLY A 166 -1.66 -1.29 12.15
N SER A 167 -2.70 -2.12 12.02
CA SER A 167 -2.80 -3.17 11.00
C SER A 167 -3.66 -2.69 9.85
N PHE A 168 -3.23 -2.96 8.62
CA PHE A 168 -3.86 -2.51 7.39
C PHE A 168 -4.00 -3.67 6.41
N SER A 169 -4.97 -3.54 5.50
CA SER A 169 -5.15 -4.48 4.41
C SER A 169 -5.72 -3.81 3.16
N VAL A 170 -5.37 -4.35 2.00
CA VAL A 170 -6.03 -4.11 0.72
C VAL A 170 -6.57 -5.45 0.24
N ASP A 171 -7.83 -5.47 -0.21
CA ASP A 171 -8.51 -6.63 -0.78
C ASP A 171 -9.04 -6.22 -2.16
N LEU A 172 -8.48 -6.81 -3.21
CA LEU A 172 -8.98 -6.65 -4.57
C LEU A 172 -9.65 -7.96 -5.01
N GLU A 173 -10.86 -7.84 -5.55
CA GLU A 173 -11.62 -8.94 -6.14
C GLU A 173 -11.64 -8.80 -7.66
N ASP A 174 -11.44 -9.91 -8.37
CA ASP A 174 -11.80 -10.05 -9.78
C ASP A 174 -12.49 -11.41 -10.01
N ARG A 175 -13.23 -11.51 -11.11
CA ARG A 175 -13.97 -12.71 -11.50
C ARG A 175 -13.66 -13.06 -12.94
N PHE A 176 -13.22 -14.29 -13.16
CA PHE A 176 -12.94 -14.81 -14.49
C PHE A 176 -14.01 -15.81 -14.90
N LEU A 177 -14.47 -15.71 -16.14
CA LEU A 177 -15.50 -16.57 -16.71
C LEU A 177 -14.90 -17.56 -17.71
N ASN A 178 -15.51 -18.74 -17.80
CA ASN A 178 -15.22 -19.71 -18.84
C ASN A 178 -15.78 -19.28 -20.20
N TRP A 179 -15.08 -18.40 -20.90
CA TRP A 179 -15.53 -17.83 -22.17
C TRP A 179 -15.31 -18.75 -23.38
N ARG A 180 -14.57 -19.87 -23.22
CA ARG A 180 -14.40 -20.93 -24.22
C ARG A 180 -14.53 -22.31 -23.57
N PRO A 181 -15.76 -22.77 -23.33
CA PRO A 181 -15.97 -24.11 -22.82
C PRO A 181 -15.38 -25.13 -23.80
N THR A 182 -14.43 -25.95 -23.34
CA THR A 182 -14.03 -27.15 -24.07
C THR A 182 -15.22 -28.12 -24.07
N PRO A 183 -15.59 -28.70 -25.22
CA PRO A 183 -16.74 -29.60 -25.33
C PRO A 183 -16.58 -30.90 -24.54
#